data_AF-A0A371GUM3-F1
#
_entry.id   AF-A0A371GUM3-F1
#
_cell.length_a   1.000
_cell.length_b   1.000
_cell.length_c   1.000
_cell.angle_alpha   90.00
_cell.angle_beta   90.00
_cell.angle_gamma   90.00
#
_symmetry.space_group_name_H-M   'P 1'
#
loop_
_entity.id
_entity.type
_entity.pdbx_description
1 polymer ?
#
loop_
_entity_poly.entity_id
_entity_poly.type
_entity_poly.pdbx_seq_one_letter_code
_entity_poly.pdbx_strand_id
1 'polypeptide(L)'
;MATKFYLGNKSKPSQTKTGIRGSTRWRREETEAETIVNRHWKEICGIRQHSGETLHEYWERFNKLCATCPHHQISEQLLIQYFYEGLTMMDRSMIDAVSGGALMDKTPAAARHLITNMASNTQ
;
A
#
# COMPACT_ATOMS: atom_id res chain seq x y z
N MET A 1 11.46 27.34 -5.84
CA MET A 1 12.34 26.15 -5.81
C MET A 1 11.47 24.90 -5.91
N ALA A 2 11.41 24.25 -7.07
CA ALA A 2 10.80 22.94 -7.22
C ALA A 2 11.83 22.06 -7.92
N THR A 3 12.55 21.26 -7.13
CA THR A 3 13.71 20.49 -7.59
C THR A 3 13.25 19.22 -8.29
N LYS A 4 13.53 19.11 -9.59
CA LYS A 4 13.47 17.85 -10.35
C LYS A 4 14.76 17.06 -10.10
N PHE A 5 14.67 15.76 -9.87
CA PHE A 5 15.79 14.82 -10.09
C PHE A 5 15.27 13.61 -10.86
N TYR A 6 15.81 13.41 -12.06
CA TYR A 6 15.46 12.36 -13.02
C TYR A 6 16.22 11.08 -12.72
N LEU A 7 15.56 9.92 -12.79
CA LEU A 7 16.20 8.67 -13.24
C LEU A 7 15.19 7.85 -14.04
N GLY A 8 15.47 7.69 -15.34
CA GLY A 8 14.67 6.86 -16.26
C GLY A 8 14.38 7.53 -17.60
N ASN A 9 15.41 7.91 -18.35
CA ASN A 9 15.29 8.39 -19.73
C ASN A 9 14.66 7.31 -20.63
N LYS A 10 13.35 7.39 -20.87
CA LYS A 10 12.76 6.95 -22.14
C LYS A 10 12.32 8.19 -22.90
N SER A 11 13.23 8.66 -23.74
CA SER A 11 12.98 9.74 -24.70
C SER A 11 11.74 9.42 -25.53
N LYS A 12 10.71 10.26 -25.42
CA LYS A 12 9.54 10.25 -26.31
C LYS A 12 10.03 10.49 -27.75
N PRO A 13 9.63 9.70 -28.76
CA PRO A 13 9.95 10.04 -30.14
C PRO A 13 9.24 11.33 -30.53
N SER A 14 9.96 12.25 -31.17
CA SER A 14 9.41 13.43 -31.82
C SER A 14 8.33 12.99 -32.80
N GLN A 15 7.16 13.64 -32.78
CA GLN A 15 6.11 13.38 -33.75
C GLN A 15 6.52 13.90 -35.13
N THR A 16 7.26 13.09 -35.89
CA THR A 16 7.33 13.24 -37.34
C THR A 16 6.10 12.56 -37.93
N LYS A 17 5.23 13.36 -38.56
CA LYS A 17 4.06 12.92 -39.30
C LYS A 17 4.48 12.04 -40.48
N THR A 18 4.64 10.75 -40.25
CA THR A 18 4.56 9.71 -41.29
C THR A 18 3.82 8.53 -40.68
N GLY A 19 2.60 8.31 -41.17
CA GLY A 19 1.68 7.34 -40.61
C GLY A 19 2.20 5.92 -40.71
N ILE A 20 2.19 5.20 -39.57
CA ILE A 20 2.01 3.76 -39.52
C ILE A 20 1.10 3.44 -38.32
N ARG A 21 0.04 2.69 -38.59
CA ARG A 21 -0.91 2.11 -37.64
C ARG A 21 -0.18 1.41 -36.48
N GLY A 22 -0.45 1.82 -35.24
CA GLY A 22 0.03 1.09 -34.05
C GLY A 22 -0.09 1.78 -32.69
N SER A 23 -0.85 2.88 -32.56
CA SER A 23 -0.77 3.76 -31.38
C SER A 23 -1.77 3.49 -30.23
N THR A 24 -2.64 2.48 -30.32
CA THR A 24 -3.72 2.30 -29.33
C THR A 24 -3.44 1.24 -28.25
N ARG A 25 -2.40 0.41 -28.40
CA ARG A 25 -2.07 -0.67 -27.45
C ARG A 25 -1.41 -0.14 -26.17
N TRP A 26 -0.39 0.71 -26.30
CA TRP A 26 0.33 1.30 -25.16
C TRP A 26 -0.55 2.14 -24.22
N ARG A 27 -1.45 2.97 -24.77
CA ARG A 27 -2.38 3.78 -23.96
C ARG A 27 -3.38 2.91 -23.18
N ARG A 28 -3.77 1.76 -23.73
CA ARG A 28 -4.73 0.85 -23.10
C ARG A 28 -4.09 0.04 -21.97
N GLU A 29 -2.90 -0.50 -22.21
CA GLU A 29 -2.12 -1.25 -21.19
C GLU A 29 -1.72 -0.36 -20.00
N GLU A 30 -1.40 0.93 -20.25
CA GLU A 30 -1.12 1.91 -19.20
C GLU A 30 -2.38 2.24 -18.38
N THR A 31 -3.54 2.43 -19.02
CA THR A 31 -4.82 2.61 -18.29
C THR A 31 -5.34 1.34 -17.61
N GLU A 32 -5.03 0.16 -18.13
CA GLU A 32 -5.38 -1.13 -17.51
C GLU A 32 -4.55 -1.37 -16.26
N ALA A 33 -3.24 -1.08 -16.33
CA ALA A 33 -2.37 -1.09 -15.15
C ALA A 33 -2.85 -0.07 -14.10
N GLU A 34 -3.14 1.18 -14.49
CA GLU A 34 -3.68 2.21 -13.59
C GLU A 34 -5.04 1.82 -12.97
N THR A 35 -5.92 1.15 -13.72
CA THR A 35 -7.24 0.72 -13.20
C THR A 35 -7.15 -0.49 -12.28
N ILE A 36 -6.23 -1.44 -12.53
CA ILE A 36 -5.93 -2.56 -11.62
C ILE A 36 -5.37 -2.04 -10.29
N VAL A 37 -4.46 -1.07 -10.37
CA VAL A 37 -3.85 -0.44 -9.20
C VAL A 37 -4.86 0.34 -8.38
N ASN A 38 -5.72 1.11 -9.06
CA ASN A 38 -6.81 1.84 -8.42
C ASN A 38 -7.84 0.90 -7.77
N ARG A 39 -7.99 -0.34 -8.27
CA ARG A 39 -8.83 -1.36 -7.64
C ARG A 39 -8.18 -1.93 -6.38
N HIS A 40 -6.91 -2.33 -6.45
CA HIS A 40 -6.18 -2.86 -5.29
C HIS A 40 -6.09 -1.82 -4.15
N TRP A 41 -5.90 -0.55 -4.48
CA TRP A 41 -5.87 0.52 -3.49
C TRP A 41 -7.20 0.69 -2.75
N LYS A 42 -8.32 0.55 -3.47
CA LYS A 42 -9.66 0.58 -2.85
C LYS A 42 -9.85 -0.56 -1.86
N GLU A 43 -9.29 -1.73 -2.15
CA GLU A 43 -9.36 -2.88 -1.24
C GLU A 43 -8.48 -2.68 0.00
N ILE A 44 -7.26 -2.16 -0.16
CA ILE A 44 -6.36 -1.85 0.96
C ILE A 44 -6.96 -0.76 1.86
N CYS A 45 -7.51 0.32 1.29
CA CYS A 45 -8.13 1.40 2.08
C CYS A 45 -9.44 0.96 2.75
N GLY A 46 -10.11 -0.04 2.18
CA GLY A 46 -11.39 -0.56 2.67
C GLY A 46 -11.26 -1.71 3.66
N ILE A 47 -10.05 -2.22 3.91
CA ILE A 47 -9.85 -3.39 4.75
C ILE A 47 -10.18 -3.06 6.21
N ARG A 48 -11.03 -3.87 6.82
CA ARG A 48 -11.38 -3.77 8.24
C ARG A 48 -11.25 -5.12 8.90
N GLN A 49 -10.88 -5.11 10.16
CA GLN A 49 -10.83 -6.30 10.99
C GLN A 49 -12.26 -6.72 11.34
N HIS A 50 -12.59 -7.99 11.11
CA HIS A 50 -13.92 -8.51 11.40
C HIS A 50 -14.09 -8.83 12.90
N SER A 51 -15.33 -8.84 13.38
CA SER A 51 -15.64 -9.27 14.75
C SER A 51 -15.31 -10.75 14.91
N GLY A 52 -14.29 -11.06 15.72
CA GLY A 52 -13.80 -12.42 15.97
C GLY A 52 -12.60 -12.82 15.11
N GLU A 53 -12.15 -11.97 14.19
CA GLU A 53 -10.88 -12.15 13.47
C GLU A 53 -9.71 -11.74 14.36
N THR A 54 -8.72 -12.62 14.49
CA THR A 54 -7.51 -12.34 15.26
C THR A 54 -6.64 -11.29 14.55
N LEU A 55 -5.79 -10.60 15.33
CA LEU A 55 -4.81 -9.67 14.77
C LEU A 55 -3.89 -10.36 13.75
N HIS A 56 -3.56 -11.64 13.98
CA HIS A 56 -2.77 -12.47 13.08
C HIS A 56 -3.43 -12.64 11.71
N GLU A 57 -4.68 -13.12 11.69
CA GLU A 57 -5.45 -13.35 10.45
C GLU A 57 -5.65 -12.04 9.67
N TYR A 58 -5.95 -10.96 10.39
CA TYR A 58 -6.10 -9.64 9.79
C TYR A 58 -4.79 -9.14 9.16
N TRP A 59 -3.66 -9.28 9.88
CA TRP A 59 -2.33 -8.93 9.37
C TRP A 59 -1.93 -9.76 8.15
N GLU A 60 -2.28 -11.04 8.11
CA GLU A 60 -1.99 -11.91 6.98
C GLU A 60 -2.80 -11.50 5.72
N ARG A 61 -4.10 -11.21 5.89
CA ARG A 61 -4.96 -10.67 4.83
C ARG A 61 -4.44 -9.34 4.29
N PHE A 62 -4.01 -8.44 5.18
CA PHE A 62 -3.42 -7.17 4.80
C PHE A 62 -2.13 -7.35 3.98
N ASN A 63 -1.22 -8.22 4.42
CA ASN A 63 0.01 -8.50 3.67
C ASN A 63 -0.26 -9.16 2.32
N LYS A 64 -1.25 -10.06 2.23
CA LYS A 64 -1.67 -10.66 0.95
C LYS A 64 -2.12 -9.58 -0.04
N LEU A 65 -2.94 -8.61 0.40
CA LEU A 65 -3.36 -7.47 -0.43
C LEU A 65 -2.18 -6.56 -0.81
N CYS A 66 -1.20 -6.37 0.07
CA CYS A 66 0.00 -5.59 -0.27
C CYS A 66 0.88 -6.32 -1.30
N ALA A 67 0.97 -7.65 -1.23
CA ALA A 67 1.80 -8.47 -2.11
C ALA A 67 1.27 -8.56 -3.56
N THR A 68 -0.03 -8.32 -3.78
CA THR A 68 -0.62 -8.30 -5.14
C THR A 68 -0.25 -7.05 -5.95
N CYS A 69 0.45 -6.08 -5.34
CA CYS A 69 0.81 -4.82 -5.98
C CYS A 69 2.33 -4.73 -6.22
N PRO A 70 2.85 -5.19 -7.38
CA PRO A 70 4.29 -5.28 -7.62
C PRO A 70 4.99 -3.94 -7.93
N HIS A 71 4.31 -2.77 -7.88
CA HIS A 71 4.87 -1.57 -8.51
C HIS A 71 4.49 -0.16 -8.01
N HIS A 72 3.85 0.01 -6.86
CA HIS A 72 3.33 1.35 -6.52
C HIS A 72 4.07 2.01 -5.35
N GLN A 73 4.36 3.31 -5.56
CA GLN A 73 4.96 4.31 -4.66
C GLN A 73 4.10 4.59 -3.42
N ILE A 74 3.42 3.58 -2.89
CA ILE A 74 2.63 3.70 -1.68
C ILE A 74 3.63 3.83 -0.53
N SER A 75 3.52 4.95 0.18
CA SER A 75 4.33 5.18 1.37
C SER A 75 4.00 4.13 2.42
N GLU A 76 5.01 3.48 2.98
CA GLU A 76 4.86 2.50 4.05
C GLU A 76 4.09 3.10 5.25
N GLN A 77 4.30 4.40 5.52
CA GLN A 77 3.55 5.14 6.54
C GLN A 77 2.04 5.09 6.28
N LEU A 78 1.62 5.23 5.03
CA LEU A 78 0.21 5.27 4.65
C LEU A 78 -0.43 3.87 4.77
N LEU A 79 0.32 2.81 4.48
CA LEU A 79 -0.12 1.43 4.74
C LEU A 79 -0.35 1.17 6.22
N ILE A 80 0.59 1.60 7.08
CA ILE A 80 0.45 1.48 8.54
C ILE A 80 -0.76 2.27 9.04
N GLN A 81 -1.00 3.45 8.48
CA GLN A 81 -2.17 4.25 8.83
C GLN A 81 -3.48 3.52 8.50
N TYR A 82 -3.64 3.02 7.27
CA TYR A 82 -4.86 2.30 6.88
C TYR A 82 -5.06 1.01 7.67
N PHE A 83 -3.97 0.28 7.94
CA PHE A 83 -4.01 -0.89 8.81
C PHE A 83 -4.57 -0.52 10.19
N TYR A 84 -4.02 0.52 10.82
CA TYR A 84 -4.45 0.97 12.15
C TYR A 84 -5.91 1.48 12.15
N GLU A 85 -6.33 2.21 11.11
CA GLU A 85 -7.71 2.67 10.95
C GLU A 85 -8.72 1.53 10.68
N GLY A 86 -8.25 0.37 10.24
CA GLY A 86 -9.05 -0.82 9.99
C GLY A 86 -9.18 -1.76 11.19
N LEU A 87 -8.32 -1.64 12.21
CA LEU A 87 -8.34 -2.47 13.42
C LEU A 87 -9.57 -2.28 14.30
N THR A 88 -9.89 -3.27 15.13
CA THR A 88 -10.86 -3.10 16.22
C THR A 88 -10.34 -2.13 17.29
N MET A 89 -11.24 -1.52 18.06
CA MET A 89 -10.84 -0.64 19.18
C MET A 89 -9.97 -1.35 20.21
N MET A 90 -10.20 -2.64 20.44
CA MET A 90 -9.44 -3.45 21.39
C MET A 90 -8.00 -3.65 20.93
N ASP A 91 -7.80 -4.05 19.67
CA ASP A 91 -6.46 -4.28 19.12
C ASP A 91 -5.68 -2.97 18.96
N ARG A 92 -6.35 -1.85 18.61
CA ARG A 92 -5.70 -0.52 18.61
C ARG A 92 -5.17 -0.16 19.98
N SER A 93 -6.01 -0.26 21.02
CA SER A 93 -5.60 0.08 22.38
C SER A 93 -4.45 -0.80 22.87
N MET A 94 -4.44 -2.09 22.48
CA MET A 94 -3.35 -3.00 22.83
C MET A 94 -2.05 -2.63 22.13
N ILE A 95 -2.11 -2.31 20.84
CA ILE A 95 -0.93 -1.90 20.06
C ILE A 95 -0.36 -0.59 20.60
N ASP A 96 -1.20 0.40 20.92
CA ASP A 96 -0.73 1.66 21.50
C ASP A 96 -0.05 1.44 22.86
N ALA A 97 -0.64 0.59 23.71
CA ALA A 97 -0.05 0.23 25.00
C ALA A 97 1.33 -0.43 24.85
N VAL A 98 1.48 -1.37 23.90
CA VAL A 98 2.77 -2.05 23.63
C VAL A 98 3.78 -1.11 22.96
N SER A 99 3.31 -0.15 22.17
CA SER A 99 4.19 0.84 21.55
C SER A 99 4.68 1.91 22.54
N GLY A 100 4.05 2.02 23.71
CA GLY A 100 4.31 3.04 24.72
C GLY A 100 3.82 4.43 24.31
N GLY A 101 2.76 4.52 23.52
CA GLY A 101 2.26 5.75 22.93
C GLY A 101 1.37 5.48 21.72
N ALA A 102 1.17 6.48 20.85
CA ALA A 102 0.47 6.24 19.59
C ALA A 102 1.40 5.50 18.61
N LEU A 103 0.91 4.43 17.97
CA LEU A 103 1.67 3.73 16.93
C LEU A 103 2.14 4.67 15.81
N MET A 104 1.35 5.71 15.52
CA MET A 104 1.62 6.70 14.47
C MET A 104 2.87 7.55 14.72
N ASP A 105 3.35 7.62 15.96
CA ASP A 105 4.59 8.34 16.31
C ASP A 105 5.85 7.50 16.01
N LYS A 106 5.69 6.21 15.71
CA LYS A 106 6.80 5.32 15.37
C LYS A 106 7.15 5.42 13.89
N THR A 107 8.41 5.11 13.58
CA THR A 107 8.82 4.95 12.18
C THR A 107 8.09 3.75 11.55
N PRO A 108 7.80 3.76 10.23
CA PRO A 108 7.09 2.67 9.57
C PRO A 108 7.70 1.29 9.84
N ALA A 109 9.02 1.20 9.81
CA ALA A 109 9.77 -0.02 10.10
C ALA A 109 9.53 -0.52 11.54
N ALA A 110 9.55 0.38 12.53
CA ALA A 110 9.29 0.02 13.92
C ALA A 110 7.83 -0.38 14.14
N ALA A 111 6.88 0.33 13.53
CA ALA A 111 5.47 -0.03 13.57
C ALA A 111 5.22 -1.42 12.98
N ARG A 112 5.79 -1.71 11.81
CA ARG A 112 5.70 -3.02 11.15
C ARG A 112 6.30 -4.14 12.00
N HIS A 113 7.43 -3.90 12.65
CA HIS A 113 8.02 -4.87 13.57
C HIS A 113 7.13 -5.14 14.79
N LEU A 114 6.55 -4.09 15.40
CA LEU A 114 5.62 -4.24 16.52
C LEU A 114 4.36 -5.02 16.12
N ILE A 115 3.74 -4.68 14.99
CA ILE A 115 2.57 -5.39 14.47
C ILE A 115 2.90 -6.86 14.23
N THR A 116 4.06 -7.15 13.62
CA THR A 116 4.50 -8.52 13.36
C THR A 116 4.67 -9.29 14.67
N ASN A 117 5.35 -8.72 15.66
CA ASN A 117 5.51 -9.34 16.97
C ASN A 117 4.15 -9.61 17.64
N MET A 118 3.23 -8.65 17.60
CA MET A 118 1.90 -8.81 18.18
C MET A 118 1.09 -9.88 17.47
N ALA A 119 1.11 -9.87 16.13
CA ALA A 119 0.45 -10.88 15.31
C ALA A 119 1.03 -12.29 15.54
N SER A 120 2.32 -12.43 15.81
CA SER A 120 2.95 -13.72 16.14
C SER A 120 2.62 -14.21 17.57
N ASN A 121 2.30 -13.29 18.50
CA ASN A 121 1.92 -13.65 19.86
C ASN A 121 0.44 -14.04 20.00
N THR A 122 -0.41 -13.71 19.01
CA THR A 122 -1.84 -14.03 18.98
C THR A 122 -2.17 -15.35 18.25
N GLN A 123 -1.18 -16.22 18.04
CA GLN A 123 -1.34 -17.53 17.37
C GLN A 123 -1.81 -18.63 18.33
#